data_AF-A0A485BRJ7-F1
#
_entry.id   AF-A0A485BRJ7-F1
#
_cell.length_a   1.000
_cell.length_b   1.000
_cell.length_c   1.000
_cell.angle_alpha   90.00
_cell.angle_beta   90.00
_cell.angle_gamma   90.00
#
_symmetry.space_group_name_H-M   'P 1'
#
loop_
_entity.id
_entity.type
_entity.pdbx_description
1 polymer ?
#
loop_
_entity_poly.entity_id
_entity_poly.type
_entity_poly.pdbx_seq_one_letter_code
_entity_poly.pdbx_strand_id
1 'polypeptide(L)' 'MHKLRLDSNAIVLVISTEGDTDVKHYREVVWEGKHPAAR' A
#
# COMPACT_ATOMS: atom_id res chain seq x y z
N MET A 1 -13.87 9.09 18.48
CA MET A 1 -13.12 8.30 17.46
C MET A 1 -12.54 7.06 18.13
N HIS A 2 -12.86 5.85 17.65
CA HIS A 2 -12.24 4.61 18.13
C HIS A 2 -11.07 4.27 17.21
N LYS A 3 -9.87 4.05 17.78
CA LYS A 3 -8.68 3.66 17.03
C LYS A 3 -8.70 2.15 16.77
N LEU A 4 -8.24 1.73 15.60
CA LEU A 4 -7.99 0.32 15.30
C LEU A 4 -6.88 -0.19 16.22
N ARG A 5 -7.09 -1.34 16.86
CA ARG A 5 -6.14 -1.97 17.79
C ARG A 5 -5.07 -2.76 17.03
N LEU A 6 -4.30 -2.05 16.20
CA LEU A 6 -3.15 -2.62 15.50
C LEU A 6 -1.97 -2.65 16.48
N ASP A 7 -1.92 -3.72 17.28
CA ASP A 7 -0.83 -4.04 18.19
C ASP A 7 -0.16 -5.36 17.80
N SER A 8 0.86 -5.80 18.56
CA SER A 8 1.63 -7.00 18.27
C SER A 8 0.81 -8.30 18.25
N ASN A 9 -0.42 -8.28 18.77
CA ASN A 9 -1.32 -9.44 18.79
C ASN A 9 -2.36 -9.39 17.67
N ALA A 10 -2.36 -8.35 16.82
CA ALA A 10 -3.32 -8.21 15.74
C ALA A 10 -3.04 -9.21 14.61
N ILE A 11 -4.09 -9.86 14.13
CA ILE A 11 -4.05 -10.68 12.90
C ILE A 11 -4.75 -9.87 11.81
N VAL A 12 -4.02 -9.51 10.76
CA VAL A 12 -4.51 -8.66 9.67
C VAL A 12 -4.60 -9.46 8.38
N LEU A 13 -5.80 -9.51 7.79
CA LEU A 13 -6.02 -10.01 6.44
C LEU A 13 -6.14 -8.82 5.49
N VAL A 14 -5.36 -8.83 4.41
CA VAL A 14 -5.42 -7.83 3.35
C VAL A 14 -5.75 -8.51 2.04
N ILE A 15 -6.70 -7.94 1.30
CA ILE A 15 -7.05 -8.37 -0.07
C ILE A 15 -6.74 -7.20 -1.00
N SER A 16 -5.73 -7.37 -1.85
CA SER A 16 -5.48 -6.43 -2.95
C SER A 16 -6.41 -6.80 -4.10
N THR A 17 -7.44 -5.99 -4.32
CA THR A 17 -8.49 -6.31 -5.30
C THR A 17 -8.09 -5.99 -6.73
N GLU A 18 -7.08 -5.16 -6.93
CA GLU A 18 -6.60 -4.72 -8.23
C GLU A 18 -5.08 -4.70 -8.30
N GLY A 19 -4.56 -4.66 -9.54
CA GLY A 19 -3.14 -4.60 -9.89
C GLY A 19 -2.82 -3.36 -10.71
N ASP A 20 -2.11 -3.53 -11.82
CA ASP A 20 -1.67 -2.48 -12.73
C ASP A 20 -2.76 -2.05 -13.73
N THR A 21 -3.96 -1.72 -13.24
CA THR A 21 -5.09 -1.25 -14.06
C THR A 21 -4.74 0.00 -14.89
N ASP A 22 -3.82 0.83 -14.38
CA ASP A 22 -3.03 1.79 -15.15
C ASP A 22 -1.53 1.41 -15.11
N VAL A 23 -1.09 0.71 -16.16
CA VAL A 23 0.29 0.22 -16.30
C VAL A 23 1.31 1.34 -16.27
N LYS A 24 1.00 2.51 -16.86
CA LYS A 24 1.94 3.63 -16.90
C LYS A 24 2.14 4.16 -15.48
N HIS A 25 1.05 4.45 -14.79
CA HIS A 25 1.12 4.98 -13.44
C HIS A 25 1.76 3.98 -12.47
N TYR A 26 1.44 2.69 -12.57
CA TYR A 26 2.05 1.64 -11.75
C TYR A 26 3.57 1.62 -11.89
N ARG A 27 4.10 1.78 -13.11
CA ARG A 27 5.56 1.87 -13.35
C ARG A 27 6.19 3.13 -12.77
N GLU A 28 5.54 4.29 -12.91
CA GLU A 28 6.04 5.53 -12.31
C GLU A 28 6.16 5.39 -10.78
N VAL A 29 5.20 4.72 -10.13
CA VAL A 29 5.24 4.47 -8.68
C VAL A 29 6.31 3.46 -8.30
N VAL A 30 6.35 2.30 -8.95
CA VAL A 30 7.19 1.16 -8.53
C VAL A 30 8.64 1.29 -8.99
N TRP A 31 8.90 1.80 -10.20
CA TRP A 31 10.25 1.88 -10.76
C TRP A 31 10.88 3.25 -10.57
N GLU A 32 10.13 4.31 -10.84
CA GLU A 32 10.66 5.68 -10.81
C GLU A 32 10.55 6.31 -9.42
N GLY A 33 9.86 5.65 -8.48
CA GLY A 33 9.75 6.10 -7.10
C GLY A 33 8.94 7.38 -6.94
N LYS A 34 7.89 7.56 -7.75
CA LYS A 34 7.02 8.77 -7.75
C LYS A 34 6.55 9.20 -6.35
N HIS A 35 6.40 8.26 -5.41
CA HIS A 35 6.07 8.50 -4.01
C HIS A 35 7.03 7.73 -3.08
N PRO A 36 8.19 8.31 -2.71
CA PRO A 36 9.18 7.61 -1.90
C PRO A 36 8.69 7.42 -0.46
N ALA A 37 8.84 6.20 0.06
CA ALA A 37 8.38 5.81 1.40
C ALA A 37 9.23 6.40 2.55
N ALA A 38 10.45 6.84 2.26
CA ALA A 38 11.35 7.52 3.20
C ALA A 38 12.15 8.61 2.47
N ARG A 39 12.56 9.64 3.21
CA ARG A 39 13.64 10.55 2.80
C ARG A 39 14.98 9.96 3.20
#